data_AF-R1GXN4-F1
#
_entry.id   AF-R1GXN4-F1
#
_cell.length_a   1.000
_cell.length_b   1.000
_cell.length_c   1.000
_cell.angle_alpha   90.00
_cell.angle_beta   90.00
_cell.angle_gamma   90.00
#
_symmetry.space_group_name_H-M   'P 1'
#
loop_
_entity.id
_entity.type
_entity.pdbx_description
1 polymer ?
#
loop_
_entity_poly.entity_id
_entity_poly.type
_entity_poly.pdbx_seq_one_letter_code
_entity_poly.pdbx_strand_id
1 'polypeptide(L)'
;MSRRAPNPAAERAAQNTQTLKSLVKIEANKSCADCKRNKHPRWASWNLGVFVCIRCSGIHRGMGTHISRVKSVDLDSWTDEQLQSMLRWGNARANKYWEAKLAPGHIPSESKIENFIRTKYDSKRWVMDGPMPDPATLDTEGDDDVPLNVVQEKAKMERSASQRAAASASRAAPAPGPSAKD
;
A
#
# COMPACT_ATOMS: atom_id res chain seq x y z
N MET A 1 -24.85 -26.30 -23.43
CA MET A 1 -24.26 -24.96 -23.15
C MET A 1 -23.01 -25.17 -22.31
N SER A 2 -21.83 -25.10 -22.94
CA SER A 2 -20.55 -25.34 -22.23
C SER A 2 -20.24 -24.17 -21.31
N ARG A 3 -20.33 -24.37 -19.99
CA ARG A 3 -19.90 -23.35 -19.02
C ARG A 3 -18.38 -23.29 -19.07
N ARG A 4 -17.84 -22.21 -19.65
CA ARG A 4 -16.40 -21.93 -19.65
C ARG A 4 -15.94 -21.85 -18.19
N ALA A 5 -14.95 -22.66 -17.82
CA ALA A 5 -14.39 -22.63 -16.47
C ALA A 5 -13.92 -21.21 -16.12
N PRO A 6 -14.16 -20.73 -14.89
CA PRO A 6 -13.77 -19.38 -14.50
C PRO A 6 -12.25 -19.21 -14.55
N ASN A 7 -11.80 -18.02 -14.98
CA ASN A 7 -10.38 -17.69 -15.12
C ASN A 7 -9.78 -17.40 -13.72
N PRO A 8 -8.82 -18.21 -13.23
CA PRO A 8 -8.24 -18.02 -11.90
C PRO A 8 -7.61 -16.64 -11.69
N ALA A 9 -7.06 -16.03 -12.74
CA ALA A 9 -6.47 -14.69 -12.66
C ALA A 9 -7.54 -13.60 -12.45
N ALA A 10 -8.72 -13.78 -13.06
CA ALA A 10 -9.84 -12.86 -12.90
C ALA A 10 -10.46 -12.98 -11.50
N GLU A 11 -10.57 -14.21 -10.98
CA GLU A 11 -11.03 -14.45 -9.60
C GLU A 11 -10.07 -13.82 -8.57
N ARG A 12 -8.76 -13.98 -8.77
CA ARG A 12 -7.76 -13.36 -7.90
C ARG A 12 -7.82 -11.84 -7.93
N ALA A 13 -7.96 -11.25 -9.12
CA ALA A 13 -8.12 -9.80 -9.25
C ALA A 13 -9.39 -9.30 -8.55
N ALA A 14 -10.51 -10.02 -8.68
CA ALA A 14 -11.76 -9.69 -7.99
C ALA A 14 -11.61 -9.78 -6.46
N GLN A 15 -10.93 -10.80 -5.97
CA GLN A 15 -10.62 -10.94 -4.54
C GLN A 15 -9.77 -9.76 -4.04
N ASN A 16 -8.75 -9.35 -4.81
CA ASN A 16 -7.90 -8.22 -4.44
C ASN A 16 -8.71 -6.92 -4.32
N THR A 17 -9.61 -6.66 -5.29
CA THR A 17 -10.53 -5.53 -5.24
C THR A 17 -11.45 -5.60 -4.02
N GLN A 18 -11.96 -6.78 -3.65
CA GLN A 18 -12.80 -6.96 -2.46
C GLN A 18 -12.04 -6.66 -1.16
N THR A 19 -10.77 -7.04 -1.07
CA THR A 19 -9.92 -6.70 0.08
C THR A 19 -9.67 -5.20 0.17
N LEU A 20 -9.41 -4.51 -0.95
CA LEU A 20 -9.28 -3.04 -0.95
C LEU A 20 -10.55 -2.34 -0.50
N LYS A 21 -11.72 -2.82 -0.92
CA LYS A 21 -13.03 -2.33 -0.44
C LYS A 21 -13.23 -2.53 1.06
N SER A 22 -12.55 -3.50 1.67
CA SER A 22 -12.53 -3.69 3.12
C SER A 22 -11.54 -2.73 3.79
N LEU A 23 -10.36 -2.50 3.17
CA LEU A 23 -9.36 -1.57 3.68
C LEU A 23 -9.85 -0.13 3.78
N VAL A 24 -10.61 0.36 2.81
CA VAL A 24 -11.18 1.73 2.86
C VAL A 24 -12.22 1.94 3.96
N LYS A 25 -12.66 0.86 4.63
CA LYS A 25 -13.58 0.93 5.78
C LYS A 25 -12.86 1.07 7.12
N ILE A 26 -11.55 0.86 7.18
CA ILE A 26 -10.74 1.12 8.37
C ILE A 26 -10.76 2.62 8.66
N GLU A 27 -10.93 3.02 9.91
CA GLU A 27 -11.19 4.41 10.30
C GLU A 27 -10.14 5.39 9.73
N ALA A 28 -8.86 5.08 9.88
CA ALA A 28 -7.77 5.90 9.32
C ALA A 28 -7.82 6.05 7.80
N ASN A 29 -8.38 5.07 7.08
CA ASN A 29 -8.51 5.08 5.62
C ASN A 29 -9.82 5.75 5.15
N LYS A 30 -10.77 6.07 6.04
CA LYS A 30 -12.03 6.73 5.67
C LYS A 30 -11.85 8.20 5.28
N SER A 31 -10.68 8.79 5.51
CA SER A 31 -10.36 10.16 5.11
C SER A 31 -9.15 10.17 4.16
N CYS A 32 -9.17 11.05 3.17
CA CYS A 32 -8.05 11.26 2.26
C CYS A 32 -6.76 11.56 3.03
N ALA A 33 -5.68 10.84 2.70
CA ALA A 33 -4.38 10.97 3.38
C ALA A 33 -3.76 12.36 3.26
N ASP A 34 -4.17 13.19 2.30
CA ASP A 34 -3.55 14.49 2.06
C ASP A 34 -4.44 15.65 2.51
N CYS A 35 -5.64 15.77 1.93
CA CYS A 35 -6.49 16.92 2.23
C CYS A 35 -7.27 16.79 3.54
N LYS A 36 -7.36 15.58 4.11
CA LYS A 36 -8.12 15.19 5.32
C LYS A 36 -9.63 15.50 5.32
N ARG A 37 -10.12 16.35 4.40
CA ARG A 37 -11.52 16.76 4.24
C ARG A 37 -12.37 15.71 3.55
N ASN A 38 -11.88 15.22 2.41
CA ASN A 38 -12.66 14.31 1.58
C ASN A 38 -12.72 12.94 2.25
N LYS A 39 -13.94 12.50 2.53
CA LYS A 39 -14.23 11.18 3.08
C LYS A 39 -14.33 10.13 1.97
N HIS A 40 -14.18 8.88 2.37
CA HIS A 40 -14.30 7.69 1.51
C HIS A 40 -13.40 7.76 0.24
N PRO A 41 -12.06 7.91 0.40
CA PRO A 41 -11.15 7.94 -0.73
C PRO A 41 -11.26 6.66 -1.59
N ARG A 42 -11.41 6.83 -2.91
CA ARG A 42 -11.54 5.73 -3.90
C ARG A 42 -10.35 5.59 -4.83
N TRP A 43 -9.25 6.25 -4.48
CA TRP A 43 -7.97 6.16 -5.16
C TRP A 43 -6.88 5.84 -4.15
N ALA A 44 -5.81 5.22 -4.60
CA ALA A 44 -4.68 4.89 -3.75
C ALA A 44 -3.35 5.06 -4.51
N SER A 45 -2.33 5.54 -3.82
CA SER A 45 -0.95 5.43 -4.27
C SER A 45 -0.32 4.20 -3.62
N TRP A 46 -0.15 3.14 -4.38
CA TRP A 46 0.18 1.83 -3.82
C TRP A 46 1.65 1.72 -3.41
N ASN A 47 2.55 2.47 -4.04
CA ASN A 47 3.96 2.50 -3.63
C ASN A 47 4.20 3.40 -2.42
N LEU A 48 3.31 4.36 -2.15
CA LEU A 48 3.36 5.23 -0.96
C LEU A 48 2.50 4.69 0.20
N GLY A 49 1.60 3.74 -0.07
CA GLY A 49 0.76 3.09 0.93
C GLY A 49 -0.44 3.92 1.41
N VAL A 50 -0.93 4.87 0.59
CA VAL A 50 -1.97 5.85 0.99
C VAL A 50 -3.24 5.76 0.15
N PHE A 51 -4.39 5.95 0.79
CA PHE A 51 -5.69 6.19 0.17
C PHE A 51 -5.97 7.70 0.06
N VAL A 52 -6.30 8.15 -1.14
CA VAL A 52 -6.48 9.57 -1.49
C VAL A 52 -7.78 9.79 -2.27
N CYS A 53 -8.31 11.01 -2.23
CA CYS A 53 -9.49 11.37 -3.01
C CYS A 53 -9.14 11.58 -4.49
N ILE A 54 -10.15 11.68 -5.36
CA ILE A 54 -9.94 11.88 -6.80
C ILE A 54 -9.09 13.13 -7.12
N ARG A 55 -9.33 14.25 -6.42
CA ARG A 55 -8.57 15.50 -6.61
C ARG A 55 -7.09 15.31 -6.26
N CYS A 56 -6.79 14.77 -5.08
CA CYS A 56 -5.41 14.53 -4.66
C CYS A 56 -4.72 13.47 -5.53
N SER A 57 -5.47 12.47 -6.01
CA SER A 57 -4.96 11.49 -6.97
C SER A 57 -4.44 12.14 -8.27
N GLY A 58 -5.08 13.22 -8.75
CA GLY A 58 -4.61 14.00 -9.90
C GLY A 58 -3.26 14.68 -9.64
N ILE A 59 -3.08 15.25 -8.45
CA ILE A 59 -1.81 15.87 -8.04
C ILE A 59 -0.70 14.82 -7.93
N HIS A 60 -1.01 13.66 -7.34
CA HIS A 60 -0.09 12.52 -7.29
C HIS A 60 0.38 12.07 -8.68
N ARG A 61 -0.51 12.05 -9.67
CA ARG A 61 -0.12 11.75 -11.07
C ARG A 61 0.84 12.80 -11.63
N GLY A 62 0.62 14.08 -11.30
CA GLY A 62 1.50 15.19 -11.69
C GLY A 62 2.90 15.18 -11.06
N MET A 63 3.16 14.34 -10.05
CA MET A 63 4.52 14.09 -9.52
C MET A 63 5.27 13.01 -10.32
N GLY A 64 4.59 12.20 -11.14
CA GLY A 64 5.19 11.13 -11.93
C GLY A 64 5.32 9.78 -11.19
N THR A 65 5.43 8.70 -11.97
CA THR A 65 5.38 7.30 -11.50
C THR A 65 6.62 6.83 -10.73
N HIS A 66 7.70 7.60 -10.79
CA HIS A 66 8.90 7.40 -9.97
C HIS A 66 8.68 7.87 -8.52
N ILE A 67 7.70 8.76 -8.29
CA ILE A 67 7.30 9.24 -6.95
C ILE A 67 6.02 8.53 -6.50
N SER A 68 4.97 8.55 -7.32
CA SER A 68 3.65 8.06 -6.93
C SER A 68 2.96 7.29 -8.05
N ARG A 69 2.48 6.09 -7.73
CA ARG A 69 1.80 5.17 -8.64
C ARG A 69 0.35 5.00 -8.19
N VAL A 70 -0.53 5.72 -8.87
CA VAL A 70 -1.94 5.85 -8.50
C VAL A 70 -2.81 4.84 -9.23
N LYS A 71 -3.73 4.21 -8.50
CA LYS A 71 -4.81 3.36 -9.03
C LYS A 71 -6.15 3.66 -8.36
N SER A 72 -7.22 3.48 -9.12
CA SER A 72 -8.59 3.45 -8.59
C SER A 72 -8.78 2.18 -7.77
N VAL A 73 -9.46 2.30 -6.64
CA VAL A 73 -9.83 1.15 -5.81
C VAL A 73 -10.84 0.25 -6.55
N ASP A 74 -11.66 0.81 -7.43
CA ASP A 74 -12.80 0.12 -8.02
C ASP A 74 -12.64 -0.20 -9.50
N LEU A 75 -11.94 0.67 -10.24
CA LEU A 75 -11.90 0.63 -11.69
C LEU A 75 -10.63 -0.03 -12.25
N ASP A 76 -9.56 -0.10 -11.47
CA ASP A 76 -8.29 -0.68 -11.89
C ASP A 76 -8.12 -2.11 -11.38
N SER A 77 -7.45 -2.96 -12.16
CA SER A 77 -7.02 -4.29 -11.71
C SER A 77 -5.81 -4.19 -10.78
N TRP A 78 -5.80 -4.95 -9.69
CA TRP A 78 -4.73 -4.94 -8.68
C TRP A 78 -3.97 -6.26 -8.64
N THR A 79 -2.64 -6.18 -8.64
CA THR A 79 -1.79 -7.34 -8.39
C THR A 79 -1.67 -7.62 -6.90
N ASP A 80 -1.26 -8.84 -6.55
CA ASP A 80 -1.06 -9.24 -5.16
C ASP A 80 -0.03 -8.36 -4.45
N GLU A 81 1.05 -7.99 -5.13
CA GLU A 81 2.10 -7.13 -4.56
C GLU A 81 1.60 -5.71 -4.28
N GLN A 82 0.76 -5.16 -5.16
CA GLN A 82 0.16 -3.84 -4.96
C GLN A 82 -0.81 -3.86 -3.78
N LEU A 83 -1.61 -4.92 -3.64
CA LEU A 83 -2.47 -5.11 -2.47
C LEU A 83 -1.65 -5.33 -1.19
N GLN A 84 -0.59 -6.12 -1.23
CA GLN A 84 0.27 -6.37 -0.07
C GLN A 84 0.88 -5.06 0.45
N SER A 85 1.30 -4.15 -0.45
CA SER A 85 1.75 -2.83 -0.04
C SER A 85 0.67 -2.06 0.75
N MET A 86 -0.57 -2.07 0.26
CA MET A 86 -1.69 -1.39 0.95
C MET A 86 -2.07 -2.06 2.29
N LEU A 87 -1.93 -3.39 2.41
CA LEU A 87 -2.16 -4.13 3.66
C LEU A 87 -1.09 -3.85 4.71
N ARG A 88 0.16 -3.65 4.29
CA ARG A 88 1.28 -3.32 5.19
C ARG A 88 1.21 -1.88 5.66
N TRP A 89 0.86 -0.96 4.77
CA TRP A 89 0.76 0.46 5.07
C TRP A 89 -0.65 0.84 5.55
N GLY A 90 -1.43 1.50 4.70
CA GLY A 90 -2.63 2.23 5.08
C GLY A 90 -2.30 3.61 5.64
N ASN A 91 -3.31 4.47 5.71
CA ASN A 91 -3.13 5.88 6.03
C ASN A 91 -2.57 6.12 7.44
N ALA A 92 -2.90 5.27 8.41
CA ALA A 92 -2.39 5.39 9.79
C ALA A 92 -0.86 5.33 9.82
N ARG A 93 -0.29 4.21 9.35
CA ARG A 93 1.16 3.99 9.29
C ARG A 93 1.84 4.95 8.32
N ALA A 94 1.21 5.20 7.17
CA ALA A 94 1.74 6.13 6.19
C ALA A 94 1.88 7.54 6.77
N ASN A 95 0.90 8.03 7.53
CA ASN A 95 1.01 9.36 8.15
C ASN A 95 2.06 9.38 9.28
N LYS A 96 2.24 8.30 10.05
CA LYS A 96 3.34 8.20 11.03
C LYS A 96 4.72 8.39 10.40
N TYR A 97 4.89 7.93 9.16
CA TYR A 97 6.12 8.16 8.42
C TYR A 97 6.13 9.50 7.69
N TRP A 98 5.20 9.74 6.75
CA TRP A 98 5.21 10.89 5.84
C TRP A 98 4.89 12.23 6.50
N GLU A 99 4.27 12.21 7.68
CA GLU A 99 3.85 13.41 8.44
C GLU A 99 4.50 13.46 9.84
N ALA A 100 5.56 12.68 10.09
CA ALA A 100 6.21 12.56 11.40
C ALA A 100 6.61 13.91 12.03
N LYS A 101 7.02 14.88 11.20
CA LYS A 101 7.47 16.21 11.63
C LYS A 101 6.39 17.30 11.44
N LEU A 102 5.16 16.91 11.10
CA LEU A 102 4.06 17.83 10.90
C LEU A 102 3.36 18.08 12.24
N ALA A 103 2.85 19.31 12.44
CA ALA A 103 2.07 19.61 13.64
C ALA A 103 0.82 18.69 13.71
N PRO A 104 0.50 18.10 14.88
CA PRO A 104 -0.69 17.29 15.05
C PRO A 104 -1.96 18.04 14.61
N GLY A 105 -2.84 17.35 13.88
CA GLY A 105 -4.09 17.93 13.39
C GLY A 105 -3.95 18.93 12.25
N HIS A 106 -2.77 19.07 11.63
CA HIS A 106 -2.59 19.95 10.47
C HIS A 106 -3.49 19.51 9.30
N ILE A 107 -4.28 20.46 8.78
CA ILE A 107 -5.09 20.28 7.57
C ILE A 107 -4.68 21.35 6.55
N PRO A 108 -4.10 20.98 5.39
CA PRO A 108 -3.59 21.94 4.41
C PRO A 108 -4.73 22.67 3.72
N SER A 109 -4.67 23.99 3.57
CA SER A 109 -5.71 24.78 2.86
C SER A 109 -5.94 24.29 1.43
N GLU A 110 -7.15 24.47 0.90
CA GLU A 110 -7.46 24.02 -0.46
C GLU A 110 -6.60 24.67 -1.55
N SER A 111 -6.20 25.92 -1.34
CA SER A 111 -5.30 26.66 -2.23
C SER A 111 -3.85 26.17 -2.18
N LYS A 112 -3.44 25.50 -1.09
CA LYS A 112 -2.07 25.02 -0.88
C LYS A 112 -1.95 23.50 -0.99
N ILE A 113 -3.03 22.80 -1.37
CA ILE A 113 -3.06 21.33 -1.37
C ILE A 113 -2.01 20.71 -2.30
N GLU A 114 -1.79 21.30 -3.48
CA GLU A 114 -0.77 20.80 -4.40
C GLU A 114 0.63 20.95 -3.81
N ASN A 115 0.95 22.14 -3.31
CA ASN A 115 2.24 22.39 -2.67
C ASN A 115 2.45 21.46 -1.47
N PHE A 116 1.41 21.22 -0.66
CA PHE A 116 1.47 20.28 0.45
C PHE A 116 1.80 18.85 0.00
N ILE A 117 1.11 18.32 -1.01
CA ILE A 117 1.36 16.96 -1.52
C ILE A 117 2.80 16.83 -2.07
N ARG A 118 3.27 17.82 -2.83
CA ARG A 118 4.65 17.81 -3.36
C ARG A 118 5.68 17.85 -2.25
N THR A 119 5.55 18.78 -1.30
CA THR A 119 6.48 18.85 -0.17
C THR A 119 6.41 17.62 0.74
N LYS A 120 5.27 16.92 0.79
CA LYS A 120 5.09 15.67 1.55
C LYS A 120 5.84 14.50 0.94
N TYR A 121 5.69 14.25 -0.37
CA TYR A 121 6.17 13.02 -0.99
C TYR A 121 7.40 13.18 -1.90
N ASP A 122 7.50 14.32 -2.60
CA ASP A 122 8.63 14.63 -3.49
C ASP A 122 9.81 15.13 -2.67
N SER A 123 9.61 16.23 -1.92
CA SER A 123 10.65 16.80 -1.05
C SER A 123 10.84 16.05 0.26
N LYS A 124 9.93 15.14 0.60
CA LYS A 124 9.96 14.35 1.86
C LYS A 124 10.11 15.22 3.11
N ARG A 125 9.51 16.41 3.13
CA ARG A 125 9.78 17.46 4.13
C ARG A 125 9.48 17.03 5.56
N TRP A 126 8.47 16.18 5.75
CA TRP A 126 7.97 15.80 7.07
C TRP A 126 8.21 14.34 7.43
N VAL A 127 9.10 13.66 6.72
CA VAL A 127 9.38 12.24 7.00
C VAL A 127 10.07 12.06 8.35
N MET A 128 9.86 10.88 8.94
CA MET A 128 10.64 10.38 10.08
C MET A 128 12.14 10.40 9.75
N ASP A 129 12.98 10.67 10.75
CA ASP A 129 14.44 10.61 10.57
C ASP A 129 14.92 9.19 10.29
N GLY A 130 15.93 9.08 9.43
CA GLY A 130 16.50 7.79 9.02
C GLY A 130 15.86 7.20 7.75
N PRO A 131 16.15 5.93 7.44
CA PRO A 131 15.56 5.24 6.31
C PRO A 131 14.07 4.99 6.53
N MET A 132 13.34 4.72 5.44
CA MET A 132 11.94 4.30 5.53
C MET A 132 11.83 3.03 6.39
N PRO A 133 11.07 3.04 7.49
CA PRO A 133 10.96 1.89 8.38
C PRO A 133 10.11 0.79 7.75
N ASP A 134 10.21 -0.42 8.28
CA ASP A 134 9.22 -1.45 8.01
C ASP A 134 7.86 -1.01 8.60
N PRO A 135 6.77 -0.97 7.83
CA PRO A 135 5.45 -0.60 8.38
C PRO A 135 5.03 -1.44 9.59
N ALA A 136 5.48 -2.69 9.68
CA ALA A 136 5.17 -3.56 10.81
C ALA A 136 5.75 -3.07 12.15
N THR A 137 6.77 -2.19 12.14
CA THR A 137 7.35 -1.60 13.35
C THR A 137 6.70 -0.28 13.75
N LEU A 138 5.74 0.22 12.96
CA LEU A 138 4.99 1.42 13.27
C LEU A 138 3.72 1.03 14.03
N ASP A 139 3.79 1.02 15.36
CA ASP A 139 2.62 0.84 16.21
C ASP A 139 1.56 1.88 15.83
N THR A 140 0.29 1.54 15.65
CA THR A 140 -0.77 2.54 15.40
C THR A 140 -1.97 2.26 16.28
N GLU A 141 -2.44 3.28 16.99
CA GLU A 141 -3.75 3.25 17.67
C GLU A 141 -4.82 3.06 16.58
N GLY A 142 -5.45 1.87 16.54
CA GLY A 142 -6.42 1.49 15.51
C GLY A 142 -6.10 0.22 14.72
N ASP A 143 -5.01 -0.50 15.04
CA ASP A 143 -4.81 -1.86 14.52
C ASP A 143 -5.82 -2.87 15.11
N ASP A 144 -6.42 -2.57 16.25
CA ASP A 144 -7.44 -3.41 16.90
C ASP A 144 -8.77 -3.47 16.14
N ASP A 145 -9.11 -2.41 15.39
CA ASP A 145 -10.37 -2.28 14.63
C ASP A 145 -10.26 -2.79 13.18
N VAL A 146 -9.20 -3.52 12.84
CA VAL A 146 -9.01 -4.06 11.49
C VAL A 146 -9.93 -5.29 11.29
N PRO A 147 -10.79 -5.31 10.25
CA PRO A 147 -11.68 -6.44 10.00
C PRO A 147 -10.94 -7.79 9.86
N LEU A 148 -11.48 -8.86 10.45
CA LEU A 148 -10.87 -10.20 10.45
C LEU A 148 -10.52 -10.70 9.03
N ASN A 149 -11.34 -10.40 8.04
CA ASN A 149 -11.08 -10.80 6.65
C ASN A 149 -9.80 -10.13 6.09
N VAL A 150 -9.52 -8.88 6.48
CA VAL A 150 -8.29 -8.17 6.10
C VAL A 150 -7.08 -8.80 6.78
N VAL A 151 -7.19 -9.14 8.06
CA VAL A 151 -6.14 -9.83 8.82
C VAL A 151 -5.82 -11.20 8.19
N GLN A 152 -6.85 -11.97 7.87
CA GLN A 152 -6.71 -13.28 7.22
C GLN A 152 -6.04 -13.18 5.84
N GLU A 153 -6.45 -12.21 5.02
CA GLU A 153 -5.82 -11.99 3.70
C GLU A 153 -4.36 -11.54 3.84
N LYS A 154 -4.04 -10.64 4.78
CA LYS A 154 -2.67 -10.25 5.09
C LYS A 154 -1.81 -11.47 5.46
N ALA A 155 -2.26 -12.27 6.42
CA ALA A 155 -1.52 -13.46 6.85
C ALA A 155 -1.37 -14.51 5.72
N LYS A 156 -2.40 -14.68 4.88
CA LYS A 156 -2.35 -15.57 3.71
C LYS A 156 -1.33 -15.09 2.70
N MET A 157 -1.31 -13.81 2.39
CA MET A 157 -0.35 -13.21 1.46
C MET A 157 1.09 -13.30 1.99
N GLU A 158 1.31 -13.02 3.27
CA GLU A 158 2.63 -13.13 3.91
C GLU A 158 3.17 -14.56 3.87
N ARG A 159 2.37 -15.56 4.25
CA ARG A 159 2.75 -16.98 4.13
C ARG A 159 3.09 -17.36 2.69
N SER A 160 2.30 -16.90 1.73
CA SER A 160 2.51 -17.19 0.30
C SER A 160 3.80 -16.54 -0.22
N ALA A 161 4.11 -15.32 0.23
CA ALA A 161 5.35 -14.62 -0.11
C ALA A 161 6.58 -15.32 0.49
N SER A 162 6.52 -15.72 1.77
CA SER A 162 7.61 -16.46 2.43
C SER A 162 7.89 -17.81 1.75
N GLN A 163 6.85 -18.54 1.34
CA GLN A 163 7.00 -19.81 0.61
C GLN A 163 7.67 -19.60 -0.76
N ARG A 164 7.29 -18.54 -1.49
CA ARG A 164 7.92 -18.19 -2.78
C ARG A 164 9.39 -17.81 -2.60
N ALA A 165 9.71 -17.01 -1.58
CA ALA A 165 11.07 -16.61 -1.26
C ALA A 165 11.95 -17.84 -0.91
N ALA A 166 11.45 -18.75 -0.08
CA ALA A 166 12.14 -20.00 0.26
C ALA A 166 12.36 -20.90 -0.97
N ALA A 167 11.38 -21.00 -1.86
CA ALA A 167 11.50 -21.76 -3.11
C ALA A 167 12.51 -21.13 -4.09
N SER A 168 12.60 -19.79 -4.15
CA SER A 168 13.64 -19.12 -4.95
C SER A 168 15.04 -19.29 -4.37
N ALA A 169 15.19 -19.24 -3.04
CA ALA A 169 16.48 -19.40 -2.37
C ALA A 169 17.03 -20.84 -2.52
N SER A 170 16.16 -21.84 -2.43
CA SER A 170 16.54 -23.25 -2.64
C SER A 170 16.90 -23.59 -4.10
N ARG A 171 16.39 -22.82 -5.07
CA ARG A 171 16.80 -22.92 -6.49
C ARG A 171 18.11 -22.20 -6.82
N ALA A 172 18.55 -21.27 -5.97
CA ALA A 172 19.75 -20.47 -6.18
C ALA A 172 21.02 -21.02 -5.50
N ALA A 173 20.92 -22.13 -4.76
CA ALA A 173 22.06 -22.77 -4.10
C ALA A 173 23.00 -23.42 -5.15
N PRO A 174 24.30 -23.06 -5.20
CA PRO A 174 25.23 -23.66 -6.15
C PRO A 174 25.54 -25.11 -5.74
N ALA A 175 25.63 -26.00 -6.74
CA ALA A 175 26.06 -27.38 -6.53
C ALA A 175 27.47 -27.44 -5.93
N PRO A 176 27.77 -28.35 -5.00
CA PRO A 176 29.13 -28.51 -4.48
C PRO A 176 30.06 -28.90 -5.63
N GLY A 177 31.07 -28.08 -5.90
CA GLY A 177 32.05 -28.31 -6.95
C GLY A 177 32.85 -29.60 -6.70
N PRO A 178 33.25 -30.34 -7.75
CA PRO A 178 33.94 -31.61 -7.60
C PRO A 178 35.29 -31.39 -6.93
N SER A 179 35.53 -32.09 -5.82
CA SER A 179 36.82 -32.11 -5.14
C SER A 179 37.88 -32.68 -6.08
N ALA A 180 38.86 -31.86 -6.45
CA ALA A 180 40.08 -32.33 -7.10
C ALA A 180 40.83 -33.21 -6.09
N LYS A 181 41.08 -34.47 -6.45
CA LYS A 181 42.05 -35.34 -5.80
C LYS A 181 43.33 -35.26 -6.62
N ASP A 182 44.41 -34.90 -5.94
CA ASP A 182 45.80 -34.96 -6.43
C ASP A 182 46.25 -36.39 -6.75
#